data_AF-A0A1E4I6P2-F1
#
_entry.id   AF-A0A1E4I6P2-F1
#
_cell.length_a   1.000
_cell.length_b   1.000
_cell.length_c   1.000
_cell.angle_alpha   90.00
_cell.angle_beta   90.00
_cell.angle_gamma   90.00
#
_symmetry.space_group_name_H-M   'P 1'
#
loop_
_entity.id
_entity.type
_entity.pdbx_description
1 polymer ?
#
loop_
_entity_poly.entity_id
_entity_poly.type
_entity_poly.pdbx_seq_one_letter_code
_entity_poly.pdbx_strand_id
1 'polypeptide(L)'
;MTEASDVWPEPVDGAPLTVRATAELAFGAAVREISDLARSLVPAGPVRSSHAGALVVDARHLHSLAARALALAVAVERADGTPWPDIAEATGEDPDEVRGRWEPLLERWDAAREQAAVPHPADDPPQTETTIAELDSWVVRHREPADVDTGDSPVTDALDRMDPHHELLHLAAVRRRLAELHDGSSPPAQLLVLVEREAVLEEHLAASADPGDRADHEEAATKARTVAAHLRTRSDPS
;
A
#
# COMPACT_ATOMS: atom_id res chain seq x y z
N MET A 1 22.53 6.63 -21.87
CA MET A 1 21.46 6.27 -20.92
C MET A 1 22.13 6.22 -19.58
N THR A 2 22.09 7.34 -18.87
CA THR A 2 22.75 7.50 -17.59
C THR A 2 21.74 7.06 -16.53
N GLU A 3 22.17 6.14 -15.67
CA GLU A 3 21.41 5.55 -14.57
C GLU A 3 20.80 6.65 -13.70
N ALA A 4 19.47 6.75 -13.70
CA ALA A 4 18.73 7.54 -12.73
C ALA A 4 18.54 6.78 -11.39
N SER A 5 19.14 5.57 -11.28
CA SER A 5 19.06 4.71 -10.11
C SER A 5 20.00 5.12 -8.97
N ASP A 6 20.90 6.09 -9.20
CA ASP A 6 21.98 6.48 -8.29
C ASP A 6 21.60 7.54 -7.24
N VAL A 7 20.33 7.97 -7.18
CA VAL A 7 19.94 9.15 -6.37
C VAL A 7 19.31 8.78 -5.04
N TRP A 8 18.75 7.58 -4.89
CA TRP A 8 18.01 7.19 -3.69
C TRP A 8 18.48 5.84 -3.14
N PRO A 9 18.69 5.73 -1.82
CA PRO A 9 19.07 4.46 -1.20
C PRO A 9 17.99 3.40 -1.45
N GLU A 10 18.42 2.17 -1.70
CA GLU A 10 17.51 1.04 -1.92
C GLU A 10 16.61 0.81 -0.69
N PRO A 11 15.34 0.40 -0.88
CA PRO A 11 14.48 0.02 0.23
C PRO A 11 15.10 -1.06 1.11
N VAL A 12 14.99 -0.90 2.44
CA VAL A 12 15.43 -1.93 3.39
C VAL A 12 14.39 -3.05 3.45
N ASP A 13 14.83 -4.30 3.52
CA ASP A 13 13.97 -5.48 3.71
C ASP A 13 12.82 -5.23 4.67
N GLY A 14 11.59 -5.53 4.23
CA GLY A 14 10.37 -5.28 5.00
C GLY A 14 9.85 -3.84 4.94
N ALA A 15 10.41 -2.99 4.07
CA ALA A 15 9.90 -1.64 3.85
C ALA A 15 8.40 -1.66 3.47
N PRO A 16 7.60 -0.69 3.95
CA PRO A 16 6.22 -0.53 3.50
C PRO A 16 6.15 -0.25 2.00
N LEU A 17 5.03 -0.59 1.36
CA LEU A 17 4.73 -0.13 0.01
C LEU A 17 4.57 1.39 -0.02
N THR A 18 4.93 2.01 -1.14
CA THR A 18 4.61 3.42 -1.38
C THR A 18 3.08 3.64 -1.44
N VAL A 19 2.64 4.90 -1.37
CA VAL A 19 1.21 5.24 -1.51
C VAL A 19 0.67 4.80 -2.87
N ARG A 20 1.45 5.07 -3.93
CA ARG A 20 1.14 4.63 -5.30
C ARG A 20 1.01 3.12 -5.39
N ALA A 21 2.02 2.38 -4.93
CA ALA A 21 2.02 0.91 -4.95
C ALA A 21 0.85 0.32 -4.14
N THR A 22 0.49 0.93 -3.00
CA THR A 22 -0.68 0.49 -2.22
C THR A 22 -1.99 0.70 -2.99
N ALA A 23 -2.14 1.84 -3.68
CA ALA A 23 -3.30 2.11 -4.52
C ALA A 23 -3.36 1.16 -5.73
N GLU A 24 -2.22 0.88 -6.37
CA GLU A 24 -2.11 -0.05 -7.49
C GLU A 24 -2.46 -1.47 -7.09
N LEU A 25 -1.96 -1.94 -5.95
CA LEU A 25 -2.30 -3.25 -5.41
C LEU A 25 -3.81 -3.39 -5.17
N ALA A 26 -4.42 -2.37 -4.57
CA ALA A 26 -5.85 -2.38 -4.30
C ALA A 26 -6.70 -2.26 -5.58
N PHE A 27 -6.25 -1.48 -6.56
CA PHE A 27 -6.83 -1.44 -7.90
C PHE A 27 -6.76 -2.82 -8.56
N GLY A 28 -5.58 -3.44 -8.56
CA GLY A 28 -5.31 -4.80 -9.04
C GLY A 28 -6.25 -5.84 -8.41
N ALA A 29 -6.41 -5.80 -7.09
CA ALA A 29 -7.35 -6.67 -6.38
C ALA A 29 -8.81 -6.47 -6.84
N ALA A 30 -9.25 -5.22 -7.03
CA ALA A 30 -10.61 -4.94 -7.49
C ALA A 30 -10.84 -5.37 -8.95
N VAL A 31 -9.87 -5.18 -9.85
CA VAL A 31 -10.01 -5.63 -11.25
C VAL A 31 -9.94 -7.16 -11.38
N ARG A 32 -9.19 -7.83 -10.50
CA ARG A 32 -9.25 -9.30 -10.36
C ARG A 32 -10.68 -9.76 -10.06
N GLU A 33 -11.31 -9.17 -9.04
CA GLU A 33 -12.69 -9.49 -8.66
C GLU A 33 -13.67 -9.28 -9.83
N ILE A 34 -13.53 -8.19 -10.58
CA ILE A 34 -14.31 -7.93 -11.80
C ILE A 34 -14.10 -9.04 -12.84
N SER A 35 -12.85 -9.41 -13.10
CA SER A 35 -12.49 -10.43 -14.09
C SER A 35 -13.05 -11.80 -13.72
N ASP A 36 -12.91 -12.21 -12.46
CA ASP A 36 -13.44 -13.48 -11.95
C ASP A 36 -14.97 -13.51 -12.01
N LEU A 37 -15.63 -12.42 -11.62
CA LEU A 37 -17.08 -12.28 -11.75
C LEU A 37 -17.49 -12.36 -13.22
N ALA A 38 -16.91 -11.54 -14.10
CA ALA A 38 -17.22 -11.53 -15.52
C ALA A 38 -17.04 -12.92 -16.15
N ARG A 39 -15.94 -13.62 -15.85
CA ARG A 39 -15.67 -14.98 -16.32
C ARG A 39 -16.75 -15.97 -15.86
N SER A 40 -17.21 -15.85 -14.61
CA SER A 40 -18.31 -16.67 -14.09
C SER A 40 -19.64 -16.41 -14.81
N LEU A 41 -19.80 -15.23 -15.42
CA LEU A 41 -21.01 -14.85 -16.12
C LEU A 41 -21.07 -15.28 -17.60
N VAL A 42 -19.92 -15.56 -18.23
CA VAL A 42 -19.82 -15.94 -19.65
C VAL A 42 -20.52 -17.26 -20.01
N PRO A 43 -20.41 -18.36 -19.24
CA PRO A 43 -21.04 -19.63 -19.62
C PRO A 43 -22.56 -19.50 -19.75
N ALA A 44 -23.07 -19.78 -20.95
CA ALA A 44 -24.49 -19.85 -21.25
C ALA A 44 -24.97 -21.31 -21.25
N GLY A 45 -26.16 -21.58 -20.71
CA GLY A 45 -26.78 -22.91 -20.78
C GLY A 45 -27.44 -23.38 -19.47
N PRO A 46 -27.82 -24.67 -19.37
CA PRO A 46 -28.60 -25.22 -18.27
C PRO A 46 -27.89 -25.24 -16.91
N VAL A 47 -26.65 -24.75 -16.84
CA VAL A 47 -25.90 -24.49 -15.59
C VAL A 47 -26.68 -23.54 -14.68
N ARG A 48 -27.47 -22.62 -15.26
CA ARG A 48 -28.41 -21.77 -14.52
C ARG A 48 -29.82 -22.36 -14.62
N SER A 49 -30.24 -23.09 -13.60
CA SER A 49 -31.53 -23.77 -13.54
C SER A 49 -32.74 -22.80 -13.54
N SER A 50 -32.54 -21.52 -13.20
CA SER A 50 -33.51 -20.44 -13.33
C SER A 50 -32.83 -19.06 -13.17
N HIS A 51 -33.29 -18.06 -13.91
CA HIS A 51 -32.74 -16.69 -13.90
C HIS A 51 -33.47 -15.73 -12.95
N ALA A 52 -34.31 -16.22 -12.02
CA ALA A 52 -35.23 -15.46 -11.15
C ALA A 52 -34.65 -14.20 -10.44
N GLY A 53 -34.35 -13.14 -11.20
CA GLY A 53 -33.62 -11.96 -10.74
C GLY A 53 -32.10 -12.12 -10.62
N ALA A 54 -31.54 -13.33 -10.66
CA ALA A 54 -30.12 -13.58 -10.39
C ALA A 54 -29.18 -12.79 -11.31
N LEU A 55 -29.48 -12.71 -12.61
CA LEU A 55 -28.67 -11.93 -13.57
C LEU A 55 -28.69 -10.42 -13.27
N VAL A 56 -29.80 -9.90 -12.76
CA VAL A 56 -29.89 -8.48 -12.38
C VAL A 56 -29.06 -8.22 -11.11
N VAL A 57 -29.05 -9.16 -10.16
CA VAL A 57 -28.19 -9.09 -8.98
C VAL A 57 -26.71 -9.13 -9.39
N ASP A 58 -26.33 -10.06 -10.25
CA ASP A 58 -24.97 -10.19 -10.78
C ASP A 58 -24.53 -8.91 -11.53
N ALA A 59 -25.40 -8.36 -12.38
CA ALA A 59 -25.10 -7.12 -13.12
C ALA A 59 -24.96 -5.90 -12.20
N ARG A 60 -25.79 -5.79 -11.15
CA ARG A 60 -25.66 -4.76 -10.13
C ARG A 60 -24.35 -4.90 -9.34
N HIS A 61 -23.96 -6.13 -9.03
CA HIS A 61 -22.70 -6.40 -8.36
C HIS A 61 -21.51 -5.99 -9.24
N LEU A 62 -21.52 -6.36 -10.53
CA LEU A 62 -20.50 -5.95 -11.49
C LEU A 62 -20.41 -4.42 -11.59
N HIS A 63 -21.54 -3.72 -11.64
CA HIS A 63 -21.56 -2.25 -11.65
C HIS A 63 -20.94 -1.65 -10.38
N SER A 64 -21.25 -2.22 -9.21
CA SER A 64 -20.65 -1.79 -7.94
C SER A 64 -19.14 -2.02 -7.90
N LEU A 65 -18.64 -3.15 -8.43
CA LEU A 65 -17.22 -3.43 -8.50
C LEU A 65 -16.52 -2.48 -9.48
N ALA A 66 -17.13 -2.20 -10.64
CA ALA A 66 -16.61 -1.24 -11.60
C ALA A 66 -16.51 0.18 -11.02
N ALA A 67 -17.53 0.61 -10.26
CA ALA A 67 -17.48 1.90 -9.56
C ALA A 67 -16.35 1.95 -8.51
N ARG A 68 -16.11 0.86 -7.78
CA ARG A 68 -14.98 0.73 -6.84
C ARG A 68 -13.65 0.79 -7.59
N ALA A 69 -13.50 0.07 -8.71
CA ALA A 69 -12.29 0.09 -9.52
C ALA A 69 -12.00 1.48 -10.11
N LEU A 70 -13.03 2.24 -10.50
CA LEU A 70 -12.85 3.62 -10.94
C LEU A 70 -12.33 4.53 -9.81
N ALA A 71 -12.89 4.42 -8.60
CA ALA A 71 -12.41 5.18 -7.45
C ALA A 71 -10.94 4.86 -7.13
N LEU A 72 -10.57 3.58 -7.26
CA LEU A 72 -9.20 3.10 -7.08
C LEU A 72 -8.24 3.60 -8.16
N ALA A 73 -8.68 3.62 -9.42
CA ALA A 73 -7.89 4.19 -10.51
C ALA A 73 -7.61 5.68 -10.27
N VAL A 74 -8.62 6.44 -9.83
CA VAL A 74 -8.42 7.85 -9.44
C VAL A 74 -7.41 7.97 -8.28
N ALA A 75 -7.41 7.05 -7.33
CA ALA A 75 -6.43 7.03 -6.24
C ALA A 75 -5.00 6.78 -6.74
N VAL A 76 -4.81 5.85 -7.68
CA VAL A 76 -3.52 5.60 -8.36
C VAL A 76 -3.03 6.86 -9.06
N GLU A 77 -3.87 7.46 -9.92
CA GLU A 77 -3.54 8.68 -10.66
C GLU A 77 -3.16 9.85 -9.73
N ARG A 78 -3.93 10.03 -8.65
CA ARG A 78 -3.64 11.08 -7.67
C ARG A 78 -2.36 10.82 -6.89
N ALA A 79 -2.03 9.57 -6.61
CA ALA A 79 -0.78 9.18 -5.97
C ALA A 79 0.44 9.36 -6.90
N ASP A 80 0.26 9.23 -8.21
CA ASP A 80 1.27 9.51 -9.23
C ASP A 80 1.45 11.02 -9.51
N GLY A 81 0.54 11.86 -8.99
CA GLY A 81 0.60 13.30 -9.11
C GLY A 81 -0.26 13.89 -10.23
N THR A 82 -1.06 13.08 -10.93
CA THR A 82 -1.97 13.52 -11.99
C THR A 82 -2.94 14.59 -11.45
N PRO A 83 -3.01 15.79 -12.05
CA PRO A 83 -3.85 16.87 -11.56
C PRO A 83 -5.33 16.61 -11.88
N TRP A 84 -6.23 17.21 -11.09
CA TRP A 84 -7.68 17.05 -11.25
C TRP A 84 -8.23 17.34 -12.66
N PRO A 85 -7.76 18.37 -13.41
CA PRO A 85 -8.22 18.61 -14.77
C PRO A 85 -7.99 17.44 -15.72
N ASP A 86 -6.87 16.73 -15.60
CA ASP A 86 -6.53 15.61 -16.47
C ASP A 86 -7.41 14.39 -16.16
N ILE A 87 -7.68 14.15 -14.87
CA ILE A 87 -8.64 13.12 -14.43
C ILE A 87 -10.04 13.46 -14.93
N ALA A 88 -10.43 14.74 -14.88
CA ALA A 88 -11.73 15.20 -15.33
C ALA A 88 -11.91 15.01 -16.84
N GLU A 89 -10.87 15.33 -17.63
CA GLU A 89 -10.82 15.05 -19.07
C GLU A 89 -11.03 13.56 -19.35
N ALA A 90 -10.32 12.67 -18.63
CA ALA A 90 -10.47 11.23 -18.79
C ALA A 90 -11.88 10.71 -18.47
N THR A 91 -12.58 11.34 -17.52
CA THR A 91 -13.98 11.02 -17.17
C THR A 91 -15.01 11.72 -18.05
N GLY A 92 -14.63 12.76 -18.80
CA GLY A 92 -15.55 13.61 -19.56
C GLY A 92 -16.44 14.48 -18.67
N GLU A 93 -15.96 14.86 -17.48
CA GLU A 93 -16.69 15.58 -16.45
C GLU A 93 -16.05 16.94 -16.14
N ASP A 94 -16.74 17.79 -15.38
CA ASP A 94 -16.19 19.07 -14.93
C ASP A 94 -15.13 18.87 -13.81
N PRO A 95 -13.98 19.60 -13.84
CA PRO A 95 -12.93 19.45 -12.83
C PRO A 95 -13.37 19.69 -11.39
N ASP A 96 -14.25 20.67 -11.13
CA ASP A 96 -14.70 20.96 -9.77
C ASP A 96 -15.67 19.87 -9.27
N GLU A 97 -16.51 19.33 -10.16
CA GLU A 97 -17.40 18.20 -9.84
C GLU A 97 -16.60 16.92 -9.55
N VAL A 98 -15.59 16.63 -10.36
CA VAL A 98 -14.68 15.48 -10.18
C VAL A 98 -13.94 15.60 -8.86
N ARG A 99 -13.34 16.75 -8.59
CA ARG A 99 -12.67 17.01 -7.31
C ARG A 99 -13.63 16.84 -6.14
N GLY A 100 -14.79 17.49 -6.17
CA GLY A 100 -15.79 17.42 -5.10
C GLY A 100 -16.30 16.01 -4.83
N ARG A 101 -16.32 15.14 -5.85
CA ARG A 101 -16.71 13.73 -5.72
C ARG A 101 -15.61 12.88 -5.09
N TRP A 102 -14.38 13.01 -5.58
CA TRP A 102 -13.32 12.04 -5.28
C TRP A 102 -12.40 12.46 -4.13
N GLU A 103 -12.15 13.76 -3.94
CA GLU A 103 -11.24 14.25 -2.88
C GLU A 103 -11.63 13.72 -1.48
N PRO A 104 -12.91 13.75 -1.05
CA PRO A 104 -13.29 13.20 0.26
C PRO A 104 -13.12 11.68 0.38
N LEU A 105 -13.17 10.95 -0.74
CA LEU A 105 -12.94 9.50 -0.75
C LEU A 105 -11.46 9.20 -0.56
N LEU A 106 -10.59 9.97 -1.21
CA LEU A 106 -9.13 9.85 -1.07
C LEU A 106 -8.67 10.25 0.33
N GLU A 107 -9.24 11.29 0.93
CA GLU A 107 -8.94 11.65 2.32
C GLU A 107 -9.29 10.51 3.29
N ARG A 108 -10.43 9.85 3.10
CA ARG A 108 -10.82 8.68 3.91
C ARG A 108 -9.91 7.48 3.66
N TRP A 109 -9.50 7.28 2.41
CA TRP A 109 -8.53 6.26 2.05
C TRP A 109 -7.21 6.45 2.79
N ASP A 110 -6.64 7.66 2.70
CA ASP A 110 -5.37 7.98 3.33
C ASP A 110 -5.46 7.83 4.85
N ALA A 111 -6.53 8.31 5.48
CA ALA A 111 -6.75 8.11 6.90
C ALA A 111 -6.83 6.62 7.29
N ALA A 112 -7.49 5.78 6.47
CA ALA A 112 -7.56 4.35 6.72
C ALA A 112 -6.19 3.66 6.56
N ARG A 113 -5.40 4.07 5.56
CA ARG A 113 -4.03 3.59 5.35
C ARG A 113 -3.11 3.97 6.50
N GLU A 114 -3.16 5.21 6.95
CA GLU A 114 -2.39 5.68 8.12
C GLU A 114 -2.78 4.94 9.39
N GLN A 115 -4.07 4.67 9.58
CA GLN A 115 -4.56 3.88 10.70
C GLN A 115 -4.06 2.43 10.66
N ALA A 116 -4.05 1.81 9.48
CA ALA A 116 -3.58 0.45 9.27
C ALA A 116 -2.06 0.28 9.46
N ALA A 117 -1.29 1.37 9.32
CA ALA A 117 0.16 1.36 9.54
C ALA A 117 0.54 1.36 11.04
N VAL A 118 -0.40 1.57 11.96
CA VAL A 118 -0.15 1.52 13.40
C VAL A 118 0.02 0.05 13.83
N PRO A 119 1.15 -0.35 14.44
CA PRO A 119 1.38 -1.74 14.84
C PRO A 119 0.28 -2.27 15.77
N HIS A 120 -0.12 -3.52 15.65
CA HIS A 120 -1.15 -4.13 16.50
C HIS A 120 -0.54 -5.28 17.35
N PRO A 121 -1.05 -5.51 18.58
CA PRO A 121 -0.44 -6.45 19.52
C PRO A 121 -0.59 -7.95 19.13
N ALA A 122 -1.28 -8.26 18.04
CA ALA A 122 -1.52 -9.62 17.55
C ALA A 122 -1.38 -9.61 16.02
N ASP A 123 -0.16 -9.45 15.52
CA ASP A 123 0.06 -9.38 14.08
C ASP A 123 0.01 -10.79 13.46
N ASP A 124 -1.16 -11.12 12.91
CA ASP A 124 -1.27 -12.04 11.76
C ASP A 124 -0.32 -11.57 10.64
N PRO A 125 0.16 -12.47 9.76
CA PRO A 125 1.01 -12.06 8.64
C PRO A 125 0.33 -10.92 7.84
N PRO A 126 1.11 -9.93 7.37
CA PRO A 126 0.57 -8.76 6.69
C PRO A 126 -0.29 -9.21 5.51
N GLN A 127 -1.59 -8.90 5.55
CA GLN A 127 -2.56 -9.25 4.50
C GLN A 127 -2.10 -8.78 3.11
N THR A 128 -1.27 -7.73 3.06
CA THR A 128 -0.61 -7.20 1.86
C THR A 128 0.21 -8.24 1.12
N GLU A 129 1.13 -8.95 1.79
CA GLU A 129 2.03 -9.91 1.12
C GLU A 129 1.25 -11.10 0.56
N THR A 130 0.25 -11.58 1.32
CA THR A 130 -0.67 -12.61 0.84
C THR A 130 -1.43 -12.14 -0.41
N THR A 131 -1.91 -10.89 -0.40
CA THR A 131 -2.64 -10.31 -1.55
C THR A 131 -1.74 -10.20 -2.78
N ILE A 132 -0.49 -9.77 -2.61
CA ILE A 132 0.50 -9.70 -3.71
C ILE A 132 0.72 -11.09 -4.32
N ALA A 133 1.03 -12.09 -3.48
CA ALA A 133 1.29 -13.46 -3.94
C ALA A 133 0.06 -14.10 -4.62
N GLU A 134 -1.14 -13.82 -4.12
CA GLU A 134 -2.39 -14.24 -4.76
C GLU A 134 -2.58 -13.61 -6.14
N LEU A 135 -2.24 -12.33 -6.30
CA LEU A 135 -2.37 -11.61 -7.56
C LEU A 135 -1.31 -12.06 -8.57
N ASP A 136 -0.05 -12.27 -8.16
CA ASP A 136 0.99 -12.89 -8.99
C ASP A 136 0.51 -14.23 -9.54
N SER A 137 0.06 -15.11 -8.64
CA SER A 137 -0.47 -16.43 -9.00
C SER A 137 -1.68 -16.33 -9.93
N TRP A 138 -2.53 -15.30 -9.75
CA TRP A 138 -3.69 -15.08 -10.60
C TRP A 138 -3.28 -14.63 -12.00
N VAL A 139 -2.36 -13.67 -12.13
CA VAL A 139 -1.89 -13.17 -13.43
C VAL A 139 -1.22 -14.29 -14.23
N VAL A 140 -0.31 -15.04 -13.62
CA VAL A 140 0.39 -16.16 -14.28
C VAL A 140 -0.60 -17.24 -14.73
N ARG A 141 -1.60 -17.58 -13.89
CA ARG A 141 -2.60 -18.61 -14.22
C ARG A 141 -3.50 -18.21 -15.39
N HIS A 142 -3.77 -16.92 -15.56
CA HIS A 142 -4.70 -16.42 -16.56
C HIS A 142 -4.02 -15.81 -17.78
N ARG A 143 -2.69 -15.91 -17.89
CA ARG A 143 -1.92 -15.44 -19.03
C ARG A 143 -2.30 -16.22 -20.30
N GLU A 144 -2.65 -15.50 -21.36
CA GLU A 144 -2.88 -16.05 -22.69
C GLU A 144 -1.58 -16.00 -23.54
N PRO A 145 -1.44 -16.86 -24.57
CA PRO A 145 -0.22 -16.89 -25.39
C PRO A 145 0.12 -15.59 -26.13
N ALA A 146 -0.86 -14.70 -26.29
CA ALA A 146 -0.68 -13.40 -26.96
C ALA A 146 -0.33 -12.26 -25.98
N ASP A 147 -0.40 -12.52 -24.67
CA ASP A 147 -0.07 -11.53 -23.65
C ASP A 147 1.43 -11.27 -23.60
N VAL A 148 1.81 -10.06 -23.15
CA VAL A 148 3.20 -9.71 -22.89
C VAL A 148 3.74 -10.59 -21.76
N ASP A 149 4.93 -11.16 -21.95
CA ASP A 149 5.60 -11.90 -20.88
C ASP A 149 6.08 -10.94 -19.80
N THR A 150 5.47 -11.04 -18.63
CA THR A 150 5.73 -10.21 -17.45
C THR A 150 6.48 -10.98 -16.35
N GLY A 151 7.08 -12.13 -16.67
CA GLY A 151 7.83 -12.94 -15.70
C GLY A 151 6.95 -13.75 -14.74
N ASP A 152 7.54 -14.28 -13.67
CA ASP A 152 6.87 -15.17 -12.71
C ASP A 152 6.19 -14.43 -11.55
N SER A 153 6.57 -13.18 -11.29
CA SER A 153 6.06 -12.36 -10.18
C SER A 153 5.68 -10.94 -10.65
N PRO A 154 4.78 -10.82 -11.64
CA PRO A 154 4.50 -9.56 -12.34
C PRO A 154 3.96 -8.43 -11.46
N VAL A 155 3.30 -8.74 -10.34
CA VAL A 155 2.78 -7.78 -9.37
C VAL A 155 3.87 -7.45 -8.36
N THR A 156 4.58 -8.44 -7.82
CA THR A 156 5.70 -8.19 -6.90
C THR A 156 6.76 -7.30 -7.54
N ASP A 157 7.13 -7.59 -8.79
CA ASP A 157 8.19 -6.89 -9.51
C ASP A 157 7.81 -5.44 -9.90
N ALA A 158 6.51 -5.11 -9.89
CA ALA A 158 5.99 -3.80 -10.28
C ALA A 158 5.74 -2.85 -9.10
N LEU A 159 5.71 -3.36 -7.86
CA LEU A 159 5.32 -2.59 -6.68
C LEU A 159 6.52 -1.97 -5.98
N ASP A 160 6.55 -0.64 -5.95
CA ASP A 160 7.60 0.10 -5.25
C ASP A 160 7.42 0.08 -3.72
N ARG A 161 8.54 -0.11 -3.03
CA ARG A 161 8.68 0.01 -1.59
C ARG A 161 9.26 1.39 -1.24
N MET A 162 8.95 1.89 -0.04
CA MET A 162 9.52 3.15 0.44
C MET A 162 11.03 3.05 0.58
N ASP A 163 11.76 4.06 0.12
CA ASP A 163 13.16 4.22 0.50
C ASP A 163 13.29 4.59 1.98
N PRO A 164 14.48 4.42 2.59
CA PRO A 164 14.68 4.64 4.01
C PRO A 164 14.30 6.05 4.50
N HIS A 165 14.51 7.10 3.70
CA HIS A 165 14.17 8.47 4.12
C HIS A 165 12.65 8.68 4.16
N HIS A 166 11.93 8.22 3.13
CA HIS A 166 10.46 8.25 3.14
C HIS A 166 9.89 7.37 4.25
N GLU A 167 10.50 6.22 4.53
CA GLU A 167 10.07 5.35 5.61
C GLU A 167 10.27 6.01 7.00
N LEU A 168 11.37 6.73 7.24
CA LEU A 168 11.56 7.48 8.49
C LEU A 168 10.48 8.56 8.68
N LEU A 169 10.11 9.28 7.61
CA LEU A 169 8.99 10.25 7.63
C LEU A 169 7.66 9.54 7.93
N HIS A 170 7.45 8.38 7.34
CA HIS A 170 6.28 7.54 7.59
C HIS A 170 6.21 7.08 9.06
N LEU A 171 7.31 6.56 9.63
CA LEU A 171 7.38 6.15 11.04
C LEU A 171 7.10 7.32 11.99
N ALA A 172 7.58 8.52 11.67
CA ALA A 172 7.26 9.72 12.45
C ALA A 172 5.76 10.06 12.41
N ALA A 173 5.11 9.89 11.26
CA ALA A 173 3.66 10.06 11.12
C ALA A 173 2.88 8.99 11.91
N VAL A 174 3.28 7.71 11.79
CA VAL A 174 2.67 6.60 12.53
C VAL A 174 2.81 6.80 14.04
N ARG A 175 3.96 7.30 14.51
CA ARG A 175 4.18 7.62 15.93
C ARG A 175 3.25 8.74 16.42
N ARG A 176 3.06 9.81 15.64
CA ARG A 176 2.11 10.88 15.98
C ARG A 176 0.69 10.31 16.08
N ARG A 177 0.30 9.48 15.11
CA ARG A 177 -1.02 8.84 15.11
C ARG A 177 -1.21 7.92 16.31
N LEU A 178 -0.21 7.12 16.65
CA LEU A 178 -0.23 6.27 17.85
C LEU A 178 -0.36 7.10 19.14
N ALA A 179 0.27 8.27 19.21
CA ALA A 179 0.09 9.17 20.34
C ALA A 179 -1.33 9.73 20.41
N GLU A 180 -1.92 10.14 19.29
CA GLU A 180 -3.31 10.61 19.23
C GLU A 180 -4.32 9.55 19.69
N LEU A 181 -4.14 8.30 19.27
CA LEU A 181 -5.05 7.20 19.63
C LEU A 181 -5.02 6.84 21.12
N HIS A 182 -3.95 7.20 21.82
CA HIS A 182 -3.72 6.85 23.22
C HIS A 182 -3.58 8.06 24.13
N ASP A 183 -4.09 9.23 23.73
CA ASP A 183 -4.03 10.50 24.49
C ASP A 183 -2.60 10.81 24.99
N GLY A 184 -1.59 10.54 24.16
CA GLY A 184 -0.16 10.72 24.46
C GLY A 184 0.49 9.58 25.25
N SER A 185 -0.28 8.59 25.73
CA SER A 185 0.22 7.43 26.49
C SER A 185 0.40 6.20 25.61
N SER A 186 1.19 6.31 24.54
CA SER A 186 1.42 5.23 23.58
C SER A 186 1.94 3.93 24.26
N PRO A 187 1.38 2.75 23.94
CA PRO A 187 1.81 1.49 24.50
C PRO A 187 3.29 1.17 24.23
N PRO A 188 4.07 0.75 25.25
CA PRO A 188 5.50 0.47 25.09
C PRO A 188 5.82 -0.56 24.00
N ALA A 189 4.99 -1.60 23.83
CA ALA A 189 5.20 -2.64 22.84
C ALA A 189 5.07 -2.13 21.40
N GLN A 190 4.08 -1.28 21.11
CA GLN A 190 3.89 -0.70 19.78
C GLN A 190 4.96 0.35 19.47
N LEU A 191 5.34 1.17 20.46
CA LEU A 191 6.45 2.09 20.31
C LEU A 191 7.78 1.37 20.05
N LEU A 192 7.99 0.23 20.69
CA LEU A 192 9.20 -0.57 20.52
C LEU A 192 9.36 -0.98 19.05
N VAL A 193 8.31 -1.50 18.40
CA VAL A 193 8.33 -1.89 16.97
C VAL A 193 8.78 -0.73 16.09
N LEU A 194 8.20 0.47 16.31
CA LEU A 194 8.53 1.66 15.51
C LEU A 194 9.99 2.10 15.70
N VAL A 195 10.49 2.09 16.94
CA VAL A 195 11.86 2.54 17.26
C VAL A 195 12.90 1.50 16.83
N GLU A 196 12.57 0.21 16.89
CA GLU A 196 13.43 -0.85 16.35
C GLU A 196 13.57 -0.72 14.82
N ARG A 197 12.48 -0.40 14.12
CA ARG A 197 12.54 -0.13 12.67
C ARG A 197 13.35 1.12 12.37
N GLU A 198 13.15 2.21 13.10
CA GLU A 198 13.95 3.45 12.98
C GLU A 198 15.45 3.16 13.12
N ALA A 199 15.86 2.37 14.13
CA ALA A 199 17.26 2.00 14.31
C ALA A 199 17.84 1.27 13.09
N VAL A 200 17.10 0.34 12.49
CA VAL A 200 17.53 -0.40 11.30
C VAL A 200 17.69 0.52 10.08
N LEU A 201 16.77 1.47 9.90
CA LEU A 201 16.83 2.42 8.79
C LEU A 201 18.02 3.37 8.92
N GLU A 202 18.26 3.91 10.12
CA GLU A 202 19.39 4.81 10.39
C GLU A 202 20.74 4.07 10.24
N GLU A 203 20.82 2.80 10.66
CA GLU A 203 22.00 1.96 10.43
C GLU A 203 22.27 1.73 8.93
N HIS A 204 21.22 1.50 8.15
CA HIS A 204 21.33 1.34 6.71
C HIS A 204 21.79 2.65 6.04
N LEU A 205 21.18 3.78 6.41
CA LEU A 205 21.57 5.09 5.90
C LEU A 205 23.01 5.46 6.26
N ALA A 206 23.46 5.19 7.49
CA ALA A 206 24.86 5.40 7.88
C ALA A 206 25.85 4.62 7.01
N ALA A 207 25.49 3.37 6.64
CA ALA A 207 26.34 2.52 5.80
C ALA A 207 26.46 3.03 4.36
N SER A 208 25.41 3.64 3.82
CA SER A 208 25.38 4.19 2.45
C SER A 208 25.72 5.68 2.35
N ALA A 209 25.67 6.42 3.46
CA ALA A 209 25.85 7.87 3.49
C ALA A 209 27.29 8.30 3.18
N ASP A 210 27.41 9.52 2.65
CA ASP A 210 28.68 10.22 2.54
C ASP A 210 29.30 10.45 3.93
N PRO A 211 30.64 10.60 4.04
CA PRO A 211 31.30 10.78 5.34
C PRO A 211 30.81 11.97 6.17
N GLY A 212 30.16 12.96 5.55
CA GLY A 212 29.59 14.13 6.23
C GLY A 212 28.32 13.80 7.02
N ASP A 213 27.45 12.96 6.46
CA ASP A 213 26.13 12.65 7.03
C ASP A 213 26.12 11.34 7.83
N ARG A 214 27.14 10.48 7.61
CA ARG A 214 27.28 9.20 8.32
C ARG A 214 27.24 9.33 9.84
N ALA A 215 27.95 10.32 10.39
CA ALA A 215 28.03 10.50 11.84
C ALA A 215 26.65 10.80 12.47
N ASP A 216 25.82 11.59 11.77
CA ASP A 216 24.48 11.94 12.23
C ASP A 216 23.57 10.71 12.23
N HIS A 217 23.63 9.89 11.19
CA HIS A 217 22.89 8.62 11.10
C HIS A 217 23.36 7.59 12.15
N GLU A 218 24.67 7.48 12.42
CA GLU A 218 25.21 6.62 13.48
C GLU A 218 24.75 7.05 14.89
N GLU A 219 24.69 8.36 15.15
CA GLU A 219 24.17 8.90 16.40
C GLU A 219 22.67 8.61 16.54
N ALA A 220 21.89 8.84 15.47
CA ALA A 220 20.45 8.55 15.43
C ALA A 220 20.15 7.07 15.67
N ALA A 221 20.87 6.16 15.00
CA ALA A 221 20.79 4.72 15.22
C ALA A 221 21.08 4.33 16.69
N THR A 222 22.17 4.85 17.26
CA THR A 222 22.56 4.57 18.65
C THR A 222 21.49 5.04 19.63
N LYS A 223 20.92 6.22 19.38
CA LYS A 223 19.83 6.78 20.18
C LYS A 223 18.58 5.90 20.08
N ALA A 224 18.16 5.51 18.87
CA ALA A 224 17.02 4.63 18.66
C ALA A 224 17.21 3.27 19.37
N ARG A 225 18.38 2.64 19.24
CA ARG A 225 18.73 1.40 19.96
C ARG A 225 18.63 1.54 21.48
N THR A 226 19.10 2.66 22.03
CA THR A 226 19.02 2.97 23.46
C THR A 226 17.57 3.08 23.92
N VAL A 227 16.73 3.79 23.16
CA VAL A 227 15.29 3.91 23.45
C VAL A 227 14.59 2.55 23.35
N ALA A 228 14.87 1.76 22.32
CA ALA A 228 14.34 0.41 22.18
C ALA A 228 14.72 -0.49 23.37
N ALA A 229 15.98 -0.45 23.82
CA ALA A 229 16.41 -1.19 25.01
C ALA A 229 15.62 -0.79 26.26
N HIS A 230 15.35 0.50 26.46
CA HIS A 230 14.50 0.95 27.56
C HIS A 230 13.05 0.44 27.42
N LEU A 231 12.46 0.52 26.22
CA LEU A 231 11.10 0.06 25.97
C LEU A 231 10.93 -1.45 26.17
N ARG A 232 11.90 -2.29 25.79
CA ARG A 232 11.88 -3.74 26.05
C ARG A 232 11.68 -4.06 27.53
N THR A 233 12.41 -3.37 28.42
CA THR A 233 12.26 -3.56 29.87
C THR A 233 10.87 -3.20 30.42
N ARG A 234 10.08 -2.42 29.66
CA ARG A 234 8.72 -2.00 30.03
C ARG A 234 7.63 -2.82 29.36
N SER A 235 7.96 -3.55 28.30
CA SER A 235 7.02 -4.39 27.53
C SER A 235 6.98 -5.83 28.05
N ASP A 236 8.02 -6.31 28.73
CA ASP A 236 8.06 -7.61 29.40
C ASP A 236 7.79 -7.47 30.91
N PRO A 237 6.53 -7.55 31.39
CA PRO A 237 6.27 -7.70 32.82
C PRO A 237 6.59 -9.15 33.23
N SER A 238 7.45 -9.32 34.24
CA SER A 238 7.62 -10.59 34.96
C SER A 238 6.31 -11.08 35.59
#